data_AF-A0A550CTW6-F1
#
_entry.id   AF-A0A550CTW6-F1
#
_cell.length_a   1.000
_cell.length_b   1.000
_cell.length_c   1.000
_cell.angle_alpha   90.00
_cell.angle_beta   90.00
_cell.angle_gamma   90.00
#
_symmetry.space_group_name_H-M   'P 1'
#
loop_
_entity.id
_entity.type
_entity.pdbx_description
1 polymer ?
#
loop_
_entity_poly.entity_id
_entity_poly.type
_entity_poly.pdbx_seq_one_letter_code
_entity_poly.pdbx_strand_id
1 'polypeptide(L)' 'MPSEDTKERIAKFIEIGRTVLHYGWVPAVIYLGFTRSNPQPSLIKLISPLA' A
#
# COMPACT_ATOMS: atom_id res chain seq x y z
N MET A 1 3.21 0.74 33.20
CA MET A 1 3.05 1.66 32.04
C MET A 1 4.25 1.43 31.12
N PRO A 2 4.07 1.32 29.80
CA PRO A 2 5.21 1.25 28.88
C PRO A 2 6.10 2.49 29.08
N SER A 3 7.42 2.31 29.00
CA SER A 3 8.38 3.42 29.12
C SER A 3 8.13 4.47 28.03
N GLU A 4 8.50 5.71 28.29
CA GLU A 4 8.33 6.80 27.31
C GLU A 4 9.05 6.48 25.99
N ASP A 5 10.23 5.86 26.04
CA ASP A 5 10.94 5.36 24.85
C ASP A 5 10.11 4.36 24.02
N THR A 6 9.35 3.49 24.71
CA THR A 6 8.50 2.50 24.04
C THR A 6 7.33 3.21 23.36
N LYS A 7 6.74 4.22 24.00
CA LYS A 7 5.64 5.01 23.43
C LYS A 7 6.09 5.81 22.21
N GLU A 8 7.24 6.47 22.28
CA GLU A 8 7.80 7.23 21.15
C GLU A 8 8.09 6.33 19.95
N ARG A 9 8.64 5.13 20.17
CA ARG A 9 8.86 4.15 19.11
C ARG A 9 7.55 3.73 18.45
N ILE A 10 6.54 3.40 19.25
CA ILE A 10 5.21 3.02 18.73
C ILE A 10 4.59 4.17 17.93
N ALA A 11 4.64 5.40 18.45
CA ALA A 11 4.14 6.57 17.75
C ALA A 11 4.82 6.75 16.39
N LYS A 12 6.15 6.61 16.33
CA LYS A 12 6.92 6.67 15.08
C LYS A 12 6.53 5.58 14.09
N PHE A 13 6.32 4.34 14.56
CA PHE A 13 5.86 3.26 13.69
C PHE A 13 4.46 3.51 13.13
N ILE A 14 3.56 4.07 13.94
CA ILE A 14 2.20 4.44 13.50
C ILE A 14 2.25 5.54 12.44
N GLU A 15 3.10 6.54 12.62
CA GLU A 15 3.27 7.63 11.65
C GLU A 15 3.79 7.13 10.29
N ILE A 16 4.82 6.27 10.33
CA ILE A 16 5.35 5.60 9.13
C ILE A 16 4.27 4.71 8.51
N GLY A 17 3.59 3.91 9.33
CA GLY A 17 2.52 3.00 8.89
C GLY A 17 1.38 3.75 8.18
N ARG A 18 0.97 4.92 8.70
CA ARG A 18 -0.02 5.79 8.05
C ARG A 18 0.43 6.21 6.66
N THR A 19 1.69 6.62 6.52
CA THR A 19 2.26 7.05 5.24
C THR A 19 2.33 5.88 4.24
N VAL A 20 2.80 4.72 4.69
CA VAL A 20 2.90 3.51 3.86
C VAL A 20 1.53 3.05 3.41
N LEU A 21 0.53 3.00 4.29
CA LEU A 21 -0.82 2.58 3.93
C LEU A 21 -1.48 3.58 2.96
N HIS A 22 -1.31 4.88 3.19
CA HIS A 22 -1.92 5.91 2.36
C HIS A 22 -1.39 5.86 0.92
N TYR A 23 -0.06 5.84 0.74
CA TYR A 23 0.55 5.88 -0.59
C TYR A 23 0.74 4.48 -1.21
N GLY A 24 0.86 3.45 -0.38
CA GLY A 24 1.09 2.08 -0.82
C GLY A 24 -0.17 1.30 -1.18
N TRP A 25 -1.35 1.73 -0.73
CA TRP A 25 -2.61 1.03 -1.00
C TRP A 25 -2.89 0.86 -2.50
N VAL A 26 -2.83 1.94 -3.27
CA VAL A 26 -3.15 1.91 -4.71
C VAL A 26 -2.18 1.01 -5.49
N PRO A 27 -0.84 1.16 -5.36
CA PRO A 27 0.11 0.24 -5.96
C PRO A 27 -0.10 -1.23 -5.57
N ALA A 28 -0.41 -1.51 -4.29
CA ALA A 28 -0.62 -2.87 -3.81
C ALA A 28 -1.83 -3.54 -4.48
N VAL A 29 -2.95 -2.84 -4.60
CA VAL A 29 -4.16 -3.35 -5.27
C VAL A 29 -3.89 -3.60 -6.76
N ILE A 30 -3.23 -2.68 -7.45
CA ILE A 30 -2.84 -2.83 -8.86
C ILE A 30 -1.94 -4.05 -9.05
N TYR A 31 -0.94 -4.23 -8.18
CA TYR A 31 -0.03 -5.37 -8.23
C TYR A 31 -0.76 -6.72 -8.06
N LEU A 32 -1.71 -6.79 -7.12
CA LEU A 32 -2.51 -8.00 -6.93
C LEU A 32 -3.38 -8.30 -8.16
N GLY A 33 -4.05 -7.29 -8.72
CA GLY A 33 -4.82 -7.45 -9.96
C GLY A 33 -3.96 -7.90 -11.13
N PHE A 34 -2.77 -7.33 -11.28
CA PHE A 34 -1.81 -7.69 -12.33
C PHE A 34 -1.31 -9.13 -12.20
N THR A 35 -0.96 -9.59 -10.99
CA THR A 35 -0.34 -10.92 -10.79
C THR A 35 -1.33 -12.08 -10.71
N ARG A 36 -2.61 -11.82 -10.43
CA ARG A 36 -3.62 -12.86 -10.23
C ARG A 36 -4.62 -13.01 -11.39
N SER A 37 -4.57 -12.12 -12.37
CA SER A 37 -5.44 -12.17 -13.55
C SER A 37 -4.86 -13.08 -14.64
N ASN A 38 -5.72 -13.86 -15.29
CA ASN A 38 -5.37 -14.64 -16.47
C ASN A 38 -6.37 -14.35 -17.61
N PRO A 39 -5.95 -13.79 -18.75
CA PRO A 39 -4.58 -13.37 -19.08
C PRO A 39 -4.12 -12.17 -18.24
N GLN A 40 -2.81 -12.05 -18.05
CA GLN A 40 -2.21 -10.94 -17.33
C GLN A 40 -2.44 -9.61 -18.09
N PRO A 41 -3.10 -8.61 -17.47
CA PRO A 41 -3.44 -7.36 -18.15
C PRO A 41 -2.21 -6.48 -18.35
N SER A 42 -2.19 -5.66 -19.39
CA SER A 42 -1.19 -4.59 -19.51
C SER A 42 -1.47 -3.48 -18.49
N LEU A 43 -0.44 -2.78 -18.02
CA LEU A 43 -0.61 -1.68 -17.06
C LEU A 43 -1.55 -0.58 -17.59
N ILE A 44 -1.55 -0.34 -18.89
CA ILE A 44 -2.44 0.62 -19.57
C ILE A 44 -3.92 0.24 -19.35
N LYS A 45 -4.26 -1.06 -19.40
CA LYS A 45 -5.63 -1.53 -19.12
C LYS A 45 -6.07 -1.34 -17.67
N LEU A 46 -5.13 -1.27 -16.73
CA LEU A 46 -5.44 -1.08 -15.30
C LEU A 46 -5.69 0.39 -14.94
N ILE A 47 -5.18 1.33 -15.74
CA ILE A 47 -5.23 2.78 -15.44
C ILE A 47 -6.07 3.58 -16.43
N SER A 48 -6.36 3.02 -17.62
CA SER A 48 -7.13 3.70 -18.65
C SER A 48 -8.62 3.40 -18.50
N PRO A 49 -9.50 4.42 -18.39
CA PRO A 49 -10.95 4.23 -18.40
C PRO A 49 -11.50 3.86 -19.80
N LEU A 50 -10.66 3.83 -20.84
CA LEU A 50 -11.03 3.60 -22.24
C LEU A 50 -10.49 2.27 -22.81
N ALA A 51 -9.86 1.43 -21.99
CA ALA A 51 -9.12 0.23 -22.42
C ALA A 51 -9.87 -1.09 -22.21
#